data_AF-A0A0G4NJX4-F1
#
_entry.id   AF-A0A0G4NJX4-F1
#
_cell.length_a   1.000
_cell.length_b   1.000
_cell.length_c   1.000
_cell.angle_alpha   90.00
_cell.angle_beta   90.00
_cell.angle_gamma   90.00
#
_symmetry.space_group_name_H-M   'P 1'
#
loop_
_entity.id
_entity.type
_entity.pdbx_description
1 polymer ?
#
loop_
_entity_poly.entity_id
_entity_poly.type
_entity_poly.pdbx_seq_one_letter_code
_entity_poly.pdbx_strand_id
1 'polypeptide(L)'
;MAPKEAFWDGHLLDSETYVGGHVESIEAGVFRADIPVNFAVDPTAVDELLHDLDSALRFTIEVEEKKSMADVENYEEVKAQVAARLQALKETPNRMERPLIYHLDVAS
;
A
#
# COMPACT_ATOMS: atom_id res chain seq x y z
N MET A 1 -10.20 1.12 -40.70
CA MET A 1 -11.36 0.21 -40.76
C MET A 1 -10.89 -1.09 -40.15
N ALA A 2 -11.48 -1.52 -39.03
CA ALA A 2 -11.12 -2.81 -38.42
C ALA A 2 -11.33 -3.92 -39.46
N PRO A 3 -10.50 -4.98 -39.45
CA PRO A 3 -10.68 -6.10 -40.37
C PRO A 3 -12.10 -6.66 -40.20
N LYS A 4 -12.75 -7.02 -41.32
CA LYS A 4 -14.12 -7.58 -41.30
C LYS A 4 -14.18 -8.89 -40.50
N GLU A 5 -13.07 -9.63 -40.46
CA GLU A 5 -12.91 -10.92 -39.79
C GLU A 5 -11.47 -11.02 -39.27
N ALA A 6 -11.29 -11.58 -38.09
CA ALA A 6 -9.99 -11.87 -37.48
C ALA A 6 -9.94 -13.32 -37.04
N PHE A 7 -8.76 -13.95 -37.08
CA PHE A 7 -8.59 -15.35 -36.73
C PHE A 7 -7.45 -15.53 -35.72
N TRP A 8 -7.64 -16.43 -34.76
CA TRP A 8 -6.60 -16.87 -33.83
C TRP A 8 -6.56 -18.39 -33.77
N ASP A 9 -5.36 -18.98 -33.90
CA ASP A 9 -5.15 -20.43 -33.95
C ASP A 9 -6.13 -21.19 -34.87
N GLY A 10 -6.44 -20.59 -36.04
CA GLY A 10 -7.35 -21.18 -37.04
C GLY A 10 -8.85 -21.02 -36.76
N HIS A 11 -9.23 -20.32 -35.68
CA HIS A 11 -10.62 -20.07 -35.31
C HIS A 11 -10.99 -18.61 -35.57
N LEU A 12 -12.18 -18.35 -36.14
CA LEU A 12 -12.72 -17.01 -36.31
C LEU A 12 -13.00 -16.39 -34.94
N LEU A 13 -12.48 -15.19 -34.69
CA LEU A 13 -12.73 -14.42 -33.48
C LEU A 13 -14.07 -13.69 -33.59
N ASP A 14 -14.97 -13.92 -32.63
CA ASP A 14 -16.23 -13.17 -32.49
C ASP A 14 -16.01 -11.81 -31.81
N SER A 15 -15.15 -11.79 -30.79
CA SER A 15 -14.70 -10.57 -30.11
C SER A 15 -13.29 -10.74 -29.59
N GLU A 16 -12.50 -9.67 -29.63
CA GLU A 16 -11.17 -9.58 -29.03
C GLU A 16 -11.16 -8.44 -28.01
N THR A 17 -10.70 -8.72 -26.79
CA THR A 17 -10.61 -7.73 -25.70
C THR A 17 -9.38 -8.02 -24.84
N TYR A 18 -9.07 -7.12 -23.92
CA TYR A 18 -8.01 -7.27 -22.94
C TYR A 18 -8.59 -7.55 -21.54
N VAL A 19 -7.75 -8.08 -20.65
CA VAL A 19 -8.11 -8.22 -19.22
C VAL A 19 -8.19 -6.82 -18.62
N GLY A 20 -9.38 -6.46 -18.15
CA GLY A 20 -9.66 -5.15 -17.54
C GLY A 20 -9.09 -5.03 -16.12
N GLY A 21 -9.65 -4.09 -15.35
CA GLY A 21 -9.25 -3.90 -13.95
C GLY A 21 -9.48 -5.14 -13.09
N HIS A 22 -8.59 -5.34 -12.12
CA HIS A 22 -8.69 -6.40 -11.13
C HIS A 22 -9.63 -5.98 -9.99
N VAL A 23 -10.52 -6.88 -9.54
CA VAL A 23 -11.49 -6.60 -8.48
C VAL A 23 -11.52 -7.76 -7.50
N GLU A 24 -11.36 -7.46 -6.21
CA GLU A 24 -11.37 -8.45 -5.12
C GLU A 24 -12.26 -7.98 -3.95
N SER A 25 -12.89 -8.95 -3.27
CA SER A 25 -13.52 -8.75 -1.97
C SER A 25 -12.88 -9.72 -0.99
N ILE A 26 -12.00 -9.18 -0.14
CA ILE A 26 -11.15 -9.99 0.74
C ILE A 26 -11.87 -10.32 2.06
N GLU A 27 -12.65 -9.37 2.60
CA GLU A 27 -13.37 -9.53 3.86
C GLU A 27 -14.72 -8.79 3.81
N ALA A 28 -15.70 -9.28 4.57
CA ALA A 28 -17.03 -8.70 4.69
C ALA A 28 -17.47 -8.64 6.16
N GLY A 29 -18.15 -7.58 6.57
CA GLY A 29 -18.59 -7.38 7.94
C GLY A 29 -18.81 -5.90 8.29
N VAL A 30 -18.99 -5.62 9.58
CA VAL A 30 -19.09 -4.24 10.09
C VAL A 30 -17.77 -3.88 10.76
N PHE A 31 -16.99 -3.02 10.10
CA PHE A 31 -15.76 -2.45 10.66
C PHE A 31 -16.02 -1.01 11.08
N ARG A 32 -15.69 -0.69 12.34
CA ARG A 32 -15.88 0.65 12.92
C ARG A 32 -14.68 1.02 13.77
N ALA A 33 -14.34 2.31 13.77
CA ALA A 33 -13.22 2.84 14.55
C ALA A 33 -13.37 2.66 16.08
N ASP A 34 -14.57 2.39 16.60
CA ASP A 34 -14.81 2.18 18.02
C ASP A 34 -14.87 0.70 18.45
N ILE A 35 -14.86 -0.23 17.49
CA ILE A 35 -14.93 -1.67 17.73
C ILE A 35 -13.54 -2.28 17.51
N PRO A 36 -12.92 -2.91 18.53
CA PRO A 36 -11.63 -3.59 18.35
C PRO A 36 -11.70 -4.75 17.36
N VAL A 37 -10.64 -4.94 16.59
CA VAL A 37 -10.45 -6.06 15.67
C VAL A 37 -9.09 -6.72 15.89
N ASN A 38 -8.98 -7.97 15.45
CA ASN A 38 -7.74 -8.73 15.57
C ASN A 38 -6.81 -8.43 14.39
N PHE A 39 -5.60 -7.97 14.69
CA PHE A 39 -4.52 -7.81 13.74
C PHE A 39 -3.46 -8.89 13.96
N ALA A 40 -3.05 -9.54 12.89
CA ALA A 40 -1.90 -10.44 12.87
C ALA A 40 -0.89 -9.88 11.86
N VAL A 41 0.03 -9.06 12.36
CA VAL A 41 1.05 -8.39 11.54
C VAL A 41 2.16 -9.38 11.20
N ASP A 42 2.60 -9.41 9.93
CA ASP A 42 3.78 -10.16 9.54
C ASP A 42 5.06 -9.38 9.96
N PRO A 43 5.87 -9.91 10.89
CA PRO A 43 7.10 -9.27 11.32
C PRO A 43 8.12 -9.05 10.19
N THR A 44 8.09 -9.88 9.13
CA THR A 44 9.03 -9.76 8.01
C THR A 44 8.73 -8.52 7.16
N ALA A 45 7.45 -8.23 6.91
CA ALA A 45 7.04 -6.99 6.25
C ALA A 45 7.44 -5.75 7.06
N VAL A 46 7.41 -5.83 8.41
CA VAL A 46 7.89 -4.73 9.26
C VAL A 46 9.40 -4.53 9.14
N ASP A 47 10.18 -5.60 9.00
CA ASP A 47 11.62 -5.52 8.75
C ASP A 47 11.95 -4.86 7.41
N GLU A 48 11.21 -5.18 6.36
CA GLU A 48 11.32 -4.52 5.06
C GLU A 48 10.98 -3.03 5.16
N LEU A 49 9.88 -2.67 5.84
CA LEU A 49 9.52 -1.26 6.07
C LEU A 49 10.58 -0.50 6.87
N LEU A 50 11.20 -1.13 7.87
CA LEU A 50 12.30 -0.52 8.64
C LEU A 50 13.56 -0.34 7.79
N HIS A 51 13.86 -1.29 6.91
CA HIS A 51 14.98 -1.20 5.97
C HIS A 51 14.80 -0.03 5.00
N ASP A 52 13.60 0.11 4.44
CA ASP A 52 13.28 1.12 3.43
C ASP A 52 12.84 2.47 4.01
N LEU A 53 12.72 2.60 5.34
CA LEU A 53 12.18 3.80 5.99
C LEU A 53 12.93 5.08 5.59
N ASP A 54 14.27 5.03 5.54
CA ASP A 54 15.07 6.22 5.20
C ASP A 54 14.85 6.66 3.74
N SER A 55 14.88 5.71 2.80
CA SER A 55 14.70 6.02 1.38
C SER A 55 13.27 6.51 1.10
N ALA A 56 12.26 5.91 1.75
CA ALA A 56 10.87 6.33 1.65
C ALA A 56 10.66 7.76 2.16
N LEU A 57 11.17 8.11 3.34
CA LEU A 57 11.02 9.46 3.90
C LEU A 57 11.71 10.52 3.03
N ARG A 58 12.93 10.21 2.52
CA ARG A 58 13.62 11.10 1.58
C ARG A 58 12.85 11.26 0.28
N PHE A 59 12.29 10.19 -0.25
CA PHE A 59 11.45 10.25 -1.46
C PHE A 59 10.25 11.17 -1.25
N THR A 60 9.54 11.06 -0.12
CA THR A 60 8.43 11.95 0.21
C THR A 60 8.87 13.42 0.25
N ILE A 61 10.01 13.73 0.84
CA ILE A 61 10.51 15.11 0.95
C ILE A 61 10.98 15.65 -0.41
N GLU A 62 11.83 14.91 -1.11
CA GLU A 62 12.53 15.38 -2.30
C GLU A 62 11.67 15.28 -3.58
N VAL A 63 10.84 14.24 -3.70
CA VAL A 63 10.07 13.95 -4.92
C VAL A 63 8.62 14.37 -4.80
N GLU A 64 7.92 13.93 -3.74
CA GLU A 64 6.48 14.21 -3.59
C GLU A 64 6.25 15.68 -3.20
N GLU A 65 6.98 16.15 -2.19
CA GLU A 65 6.87 17.52 -1.67
C GLU A 65 7.77 18.53 -2.38
N LYS A 66 8.75 18.07 -3.17
CA LYS A 66 9.72 18.90 -3.91
C LYS A 66 10.51 19.87 -3.00
N LYS A 67 10.85 19.42 -1.79
CA LYS A 67 11.62 20.18 -0.79
C LYS A 67 13.04 19.64 -0.69
N SER A 68 13.95 20.48 -0.24
CA SER A 68 15.33 20.06 0.04
C SER A 68 15.42 19.44 1.43
N MET A 69 16.20 18.36 1.56
CA MET A 69 16.58 17.81 2.87
C MET A 69 17.30 18.82 3.75
N ALA A 70 17.93 19.85 3.17
CA ALA A 70 18.59 20.90 3.92
C ALA A 70 17.61 21.79 4.71
N ASP A 71 16.34 21.84 4.29
CA ASP A 71 15.30 22.67 4.92
C ASP A 71 14.52 21.89 5.99
N VAL A 72 14.88 20.62 6.24
CA VAL A 72 14.17 19.73 7.18
C VAL A 72 14.91 19.69 8.52
N GLU A 73 14.31 20.30 9.55
CA GLU A 73 14.92 20.44 10.86
C GLU A 73 14.75 19.22 11.77
N ASN A 74 13.69 18.43 11.56
CA ASN A 74 13.25 17.36 12.48
C ASN A 74 13.32 15.94 11.87
N TYR A 75 14.13 15.75 10.82
CA TYR A 75 14.17 14.48 10.07
C TYR A 75 14.48 13.27 10.96
N GLU A 76 15.58 13.32 11.71
CA GLU A 76 16.01 12.21 12.57
C GLU A 76 15.00 11.93 13.68
N GLU A 77 14.34 12.97 14.20
CA GLU A 77 13.30 12.82 15.22
C GLU A 77 12.09 12.06 14.67
N VAL A 78 11.55 12.50 13.53
CA VAL A 78 10.38 11.87 12.90
C VAL A 78 10.70 10.44 12.48
N LYS A 79 11.88 10.22 11.87
CA LYS A 79 12.35 8.88 11.50
C LYS A 79 12.42 7.96 12.70
N ALA A 80 12.99 8.41 13.82
CA ALA A 80 13.06 7.63 15.05
C ALA A 80 11.67 7.32 15.63
N GLN A 81 10.73 8.27 15.59
CA GLN A 81 9.35 8.05 16.04
C GLN A 81 8.63 6.98 15.21
N VAL A 82 8.78 7.01 13.87
CA VAL A 82 8.18 6.02 12.98
C VAL A 82 8.82 4.65 13.20
N ALA A 83 10.16 4.58 13.25
CA ALA A 83 10.88 3.34 13.51
C ALA A 83 10.48 2.70 14.84
N ALA A 84 10.31 3.49 15.90
CA ALA A 84 9.87 2.99 17.21
C ALA A 84 8.46 2.39 17.17
N ARG A 85 7.53 3.00 16.41
CA ARG A 85 6.16 2.45 16.25
C ARG A 85 6.16 1.15 15.44
N LEU A 86 6.96 1.08 14.37
CA LEU A 86 7.15 -0.15 13.60
C LEU A 86 7.74 -1.27 14.47
N GLN A 87 8.79 -0.95 15.24
CA GLN A 87 9.39 -1.90 16.17
C GLN A 87 8.38 -2.43 17.20
N ALA A 88 7.50 -1.57 17.72
CA ALA A 88 6.43 -1.98 18.64
C ALA A 88 5.38 -2.91 17.99
N LEU A 89 5.10 -2.74 16.69
CA LEU A 89 4.26 -3.67 15.93
C LEU A 89 4.96 -5.02 15.75
N LYS A 90 6.27 -5.02 15.52
CA LYS A 90 7.07 -6.25 15.40
C LYS A 90 7.14 -7.04 16.71
N GLU A 91 7.32 -6.36 17.84
CA GLU A 91 7.45 -6.99 19.16
C GLU A 91 6.14 -7.59 19.66
N THR A 92 5.01 -7.01 19.28
CA THR A 92 3.68 -7.55 19.59
C THR A 92 2.85 -7.58 18.29
N PRO A 93 3.06 -8.61 17.44
CA PRO A 93 2.46 -8.68 16.10
C PRO A 93 0.99 -9.09 16.11
N ASN A 94 0.56 -9.82 17.15
CA ASN A 94 -0.84 -10.18 17.35
C ASN A 94 -1.48 -9.18 18.32
N ARG A 95 -2.47 -8.42 17.84
CA ARG A 95 -3.02 -7.26 18.56
C ARG A 95 -4.54 -7.23 18.46
N MET A 96 -5.20 -6.81 19.54
CA MET A 96 -6.64 -6.56 19.56
C MET A 96 -6.88 -5.08 19.79
N GLU A 97 -7.06 -4.31 18.72
CA GLU A 97 -7.06 -2.84 18.78
C GLU A 97 -8.14 -2.24 17.90
N ARG A 98 -8.49 -0.97 18.17
CA ARG A 98 -9.44 -0.21 17.36
C ARG A 98 -8.82 0.14 16.01
N PRO A 99 -9.47 -0.18 14.88
CA PRO A 99 -8.88 0.01 13.56
C PRO A 99 -8.90 1.48 13.14
N LEU A 100 -7.94 1.84 12.28
CA LEU A 100 -8.02 3.03 11.44
C LEU A 100 -8.45 2.59 10.04
N ILE A 101 -9.60 3.09 9.59
CA ILE A 101 -10.17 2.72 8.29
C ILE A 101 -9.67 3.73 7.25
N TYR A 102 -8.78 3.28 6.38
CA TYR A 102 -8.17 4.09 5.31
C TYR A 102 -8.65 3.64 3.92
N HIS A 103 -8.79 4.61 3.02
CA HIS A 103 -8.99 4.40 1.58
C HIS A 103 -7.79 4.98 0.85
N LEU A 104 -7.05 4.11 0.16
CA LEU A 104 -5.91 4.50 -0.68
C LEU A 104 -6.35 4.34 -2.14
N ASP A 105 -6.22 5.41 -2.91
CA ASP A 105 -6.53 5.45 -4.34
C ASP A 105 -5.37 6.12 -5.08
N VAL A 106 -5.13 5.70 -6.31
CA VAL A 106 -4.06 6.26 -7.15
C VAL A 106 -4.65 7.42 -7.95
N ALA A 107 -4.17 8.63 -7.69
CA ALA A 107 -4.56 9.80 -8.47
C ALA A 107 -4.11 9.67 -9.93
N SER A 108 -4.93 10.21 -10.84
CA SER A 108 -4.68 10.21 -12.29
C SER A 108 -3.63 11.22 -12.73
#